data_AF-A0A842TWE4-F1
#
_entry.id   AF-A0A842TWE4-F1
#
_cell.length_a   1.000
_cell.length_b   1.000
_cell.length_c   1.000
_cell.angle_alpha   90.00
_cell.angle_beta   90.00
_cell.angle_gamma   90.00
#
_symmetry.space_group_name_H-M   'P 1'
#
loop_
_entity.id
_entity.type
_entity.pdbx_description
1 polymer ?
#
loop_
_entity_poly.entity_id
_entity_poly.type
_entity_poly.pdbx_seq_one_letter_code
_entity_poly.pdbx_strand_id
1 'polypeptide(L)'
;MVGQKSKGKQKIQGEGRYGRYKSKKSYRMVFVKTPGGRTTTHYKKKKPSAAKCASCGAKLSGISRERPYKMQNMPKSSKKAERPFGGYYCSKCARKEIKKEARK
;
A
#
# COMPACT_ATOMS: atom_id res chain seq x y z
N MET A 1 47.60 -10.81 2.13
CA MET A 1 47.18 -9.39 2.09
C MET A 1 45.99 -9.25 1.14
N VAL A 2 44.74 -9.25 1.61
CA VAL A 2 43.59 -8.92 0.76
C VAL A 2 42.88 -7.75 1.41
N GLY A 3 43.23 -6.56 0.93
CA GLY A 3 42.74 -5.29 1.43
C GLY A 3 41.22 -5.25 1.39
N GLN A 4 40.61 -5.11 2.57
CA GLN A 4 39.20 -4.84 2.71
C GLN A 4 38.96 -3.47 2.06
N LYS A 5 38.47 -3.47 0.81
CA LYS A 5 38.02 -2.24 0.13
C LYS A 5 36.86 -1.69 0.96
N SER A 6 37.19 -0.74 1.83
CA SER A 6 36.27 0.12 2.53
C SER A 6 35.38 0.78 1.48
N LYS A 7 34.19 0.22 1.24
CA LYS A 7 33.17 0.88 0.43
C LYS A 7 32.83 2.17 1.18
N GLY A 8 33.49 3.26 0.76
CA GLY A 8 33.33 4.58 1.32
C GLY A 8 31.85 4.86 1.48
N LYS A 9 31.44 5.11 2.71
CA LYS A 9 30.07 5.49 3.08
C LYS A 9 29.76 6.77 2.29
N GLN A 10 29.16 6.62 1.10
CA GLN A 10 28.71 7.77 0.32
C GLN A 10 27.80 8.58 1.23
N LYS A 11 28.23 9.80 1.59
CA LYS A 11 27.49 10.73 2.43
C LYS A 11 26.06 10.80 1.90
N ILE A 12 25.10 10.35 2.71
CA ILE A 12 23.68 10.43 2.37
C ILE A 12 23.36 11.92 2.32
N GLN A 13 23.33 12.51 1.13
CA GLN A 13 23.04 13.94 0.97
C GLN A 13 21.57 14.13 1.37
N GLY A 14 21.37 14.57 2.61
CA GLY A 14 20.07 14.79 3.23
C GLY A 14 19.41 16.06 2.72
N GLU A 15 19.17 16.17 1.42
CA GLU A 15 18.43 17.27 0.84
C GLU A 15 16.92 16.99 0.97
N GLY A 16 16.36 17.31 2.13
CA GLY A 16 14.94 17.05 2.39
C GLY A 16 14.49 17.56 3.74
N ARG A 17 14.31 18.88 3.81
CA ARG A 17 13.97 19.71 4.97
C ARG A 17 13.03 19.05 6.00
N TYR A 18 13.52 19.14 7.22
CA TYR A 18 13.01 18.80 8.56
C TYR A 18 11.67 19.47 8.90
N GLY A 19 10.56 18.98 8.37
CA GLY A 19 9.23 19.48 8.80
C GLY A 19 8.12 18.44 8.62
N ARG A 20 7.43 18.53 7.48
CA ARG A 20 6.21 17.77 7.16
C ARG A 20 6.40 16.26 6.94
N TYR A 21 7.65 15.79 6.74
CA TYR A 21 7.99 14.40 6.42
C TYR A 21 8.49 13.56 7.60
N LYS A 22 8.46 14.10 8.84
CA LYS A 22 9.02 13.44 10.04
C LYS A 22 8.18 12.30 10.59
N SER A 23 6.88 12.21 10.30
CA SER A 23 6.05 11.17 10.92
C SER A 23 6.38 9.79 10.33
N LYS A 24 7.10 8.96 11.11
CA LYS A 24 7.32 7.53 10.83
C LYS A 24 6.01 6.78 10.56
N LYS A 25 4.85 7.30 11.02
CA LYS A 25 3.52 6.73 10.77
C LYS A 25 3.09 6.86 9.30
N SER A 26 3.38 7.99 8.65
CA SER A 26 2.80 8.34 7.33
C SER A 26 3.73 8.10 6.14
N TYR A 27 5.03 8.26 6.35
CA TYR A 27 6.06 8.14 5.30
C TYR A 27 7.06 7.02 5.62
N ARG A 28 7.61 6.42 4.57
CA ARG A 28 8.75 5.49 4.62
C ARG A 28 9.92 6.09 3.83
N MET A 29 11.12 5.92 4.35
CA MET A 29 12.35 6.35 3.68
C MET A 29 12.75 5.30 2.64
N VAL A 30 13.12 5.76 1.44
CA VAL A 30 13.62 4.92 0.36
C VAL A 30 14.90 5.56 -0.16
N PHE A 31 16.00 4.83 -0.06
CA PHE A 31 17.27 5.24 -0.65
C PHE A 31 17.24 4.93 -2.14
N VAL A 32 17.48 5.94 -2.97
CA VAL A 32 17.49 5.81 -4.43
C VAL A 32 18.82 6.33 -4.93
N LYS A 33 19.42 5.61 -5.88
CA LYS A 33 20.60 6.09 -6.60
C LYS A 33 20.12 7.02 -7.70
N THR A 34 20.61 8.26 -7.70
CA THR A 34 20.35 9.20 -8.78
C THR A 34 21.25 8.91 -9.97
N PRO A 35 20.88 9.34 -11.19
CA PRO A 35 21.72 9.17 -12.38
C PRO A 35 23.15 9.74 -12.20
N GLY A 36 23.31 10.80 -11.40
CA GLY A 36 24.62 11.38 -11.07
C GLY A 36 25.46 10.60 -10.05
N GLY A 37 25.12 9.33 -9.79
CA GLY A 37 25.89 8.42 -8.93
C GLY A 37 25.80 8.70 -7.43
N ARG A 38 24.96 9.65 -7.01
CA ARG A 38 24.74 9.98 -5.60
C ARG A 38 23.56 9.20 -5.04
N THR A 39 23.62 8.85 -3.76
CA THR A 39 22.51 8.20 -3.05
C THR A 39 21.69 9.23 -2.30
N THR A 40 20.44 9.43 -2.70
CA THR A 40 19.49 10.39 -2.10
C THR A 40 18.38 9.66 -1.34
N THR A 41 17.78 10.35 -0.36
CA THR A 41 16.65 9.81 0.42
C THR A 41 15.33 10.37 -0.10
N HIS A 42 14.46 9.50 -0.62
CA HIS A 42 13.10 9.86 -1.00
C HIS A 42 12.09 9.41 0.06
N TYR A 43 11.19 10.31 0.45
CA TYR A 43 10.08 10.00 1.35
C TYR A 43 8.86 9.55 0.56
N LYS A 44 8.56 8.25 0.60
CA LYS A 44 7.35 7.70 -0.04
C LYS A 44 6.24 7.53 1.01
N LYS A 45 5.01 7.89 0.65
CA LYS A 45 3.82 7.61 1.47
C LYS A 45 3.67 6.09 1.69
N LYS A 46 3.30 5.68 2.91
CA LYS A 46 3.02 4.24 3.18
C LYS A 46 1.82 3.75 2.37
N LYS A 47 1.89 2.48 1.96
CA LYS A 47 0.78 1.76 1.30
C LYS A 47 -0.30 1.43 2.35
N PRO A 48 -1.59 1.60 2.02
CA PRO A 48 -2.67 1.21 2.90
C PRO A 48 -2.75 -0.31 3.10
N SER A 49 -3.44 -0.71 4.17
CA SER A 49 -3.79 -2.10 4.42
C SER A 49 -4.67 -2.65 3.30
N ALA A 50 -4.66 -3.97 3.12
CA ALA A 50 -5.59 -4.62 2.22
C ALA A 50 -7.04 -4.45 2.72
N ALA A 51 -7.99 -4.41 1.79
CA ALA A 51 -9.40 -4.47 2.12
C ALA A 51 -9.72 -5.81 2.80
N LYS A 52 -10.55 -5.76 3.85
CA LYS A 52 -10.92 -6.93 4.65
C LYS A 52 -12.43 -7.14 4.59
N CYS A 53 -12.84 -8.40 4.67
CA CYS A 53 -14.24 -8.78 4.81
C CYS A 53 -14.77 -8.30 6.17
N ALA A 54 -15.95 -7.68 6.19
CA ALA A 54 -16.57 -7.19 7.42
C ALA A 54 -16.92 -8.31 8.42
N SER A 55 -17.32 -9.48 7.93
CA SER A 55 -17.74 -10.61 8.79
C SER A 55 -16.57 -11.46 9.28
N CYS A 56 -15.67 -11.87 8.39
CA CYS A 56 -14.62 -12.84 8.72
C CYS A 56 -13.20 -12.25 8.78
N GLY A 57 -13.01 -10.96 8.49
CA GLY A 57 -11.70 -10.30 8.49
C GLY A 57 -10.74 -10.76 7.38
N ALA A 58 -11.16 -11.72 6.53
CA ALA A 58 -10.34 -12.23 5.44
C ALA A 58 -9.98 -11.13 4.43
N LYS A 59 -8.79 -11.21 3.86
CA LYS A 59 -8.34 -10.26 2.83
C LYS A 59 -9.20 -10.43 1.57
N LEU A 60 -9.75 -9.34 1.06
CA LEU A 60 -10.51 -9.33 -0.18
C LEU A 60 -9.54 -9.27 -1.38
N SER A 61 -9.58 -10.29 -2.23
CA SER A 61 -8.81 -10.34 -3.47
C SER A 61 -9.46 -9.48 -4.55
N GLY A 62 -8.65 -8.94 -5.46
CA GLY A 62 -9.13 -8.16 -6.61
C GLY A 62 -9.50 -6.70 -6.30
N ILE A 63 -9.34 -6.24 -5.05
CA ILE A 63 -9.51 -4.83 -4.69
C ILE A 63 -8.14 -4.18 -4.63
N SER A 64 -7.99 -3.09 -5.37
CA SER A 64 -6.75 -2.35 -5.46
C SER A 64 -6.40 -1.66 -4.12
N ARG A 65 -5.10 -1.51 -3.84
CA ARG A 65 -4.59 -1.08 -2.52
C ARG A 65 -4.06 0.34 -2.59
N GLU A 66 -4.93 1.28 -2.90
CA GLU A 66 -4.60 2.68 -3.02
C GLU A 66 -5.29 3.54 -1.96
N ARG A 67 -4.82 4.79 -1.84
CA ARG A 67 -5.42 5.79 -0.95
C ARG A 67 -6.72 6.31 -1.56
N PRO A 68 -7.66 6.82 -0.74
CA PRO A 68 -8.97 7.27 -1.22
C PRO A 68 -8.93 8.21 -2.44
N TYR A 69 -8.02 9.18 -2.45
CA TYR A 69 -7.87 10.11 -3.59
C TYR A 69 -7.43 9.44 -4.90
N LYS A 70 -6.64 8.36 -4.85
CA LYS A 70 -6.27 7.58 -6.04
C LYS A 70 -7.36 6.56 -6.39
N MET A 71 -8.00 5.99 -5.37
CA MET A 71 -9.16 5.11 -5.52
C MET A 71 -10.22 5.81 -6.33
N GLN A 72 -10.56 7.07 -6.03
CA GLN A 72 -11.57 7.83 -6.77
C GLN A 72 -11.32 7.88 -8.28
N ASN A 73 -10.07 8.04 -8.72
CA ASN A 73 -9.70 8.16 -10.14
C ASN A 73 -9.59 6.82 -10.89
N MET A 74 -9.65 5.68 -10.20
CA MET A 74 -9.57 4.37 -10.84
C MET A 74 -10.91 3.92 -11.44
N PRO A 75 -10.89 3.03 -12.45
CA PRO A 75 -12.10 2.46 -13.02
C PRO A 75 -12.88 1.64 -11.98
N LYS A 76 -14.20 1.50 -12.19
CA LYS A 76 -15.11 0.79 -11.28
C LYS A 76 -14.71 -0.68 -11.09
N SER A 77 -14.25 -1.33 -12.15
CA SER A 77 -13.79 -2.72 -12.15
C SER A 77 -12.60 -2.98 -11.23
N SER A 78 -11.68 -2.02 -11.08
CA SER A 78 -10.52 -2.16 -10.18
C SER A 78 -10.85 -1.87 -8.71
N LYS A 79 -11.96 -1.16 -8.44
CA LYS A 79 -12.40 -0.77 -7.09
C LYS A 79 -13.11 -1.90 -6.36
N LYS A 80 -13.93 -2.68 -7.07
CA LYS A 80 -14.77 -3.73 -6.47
C LYS A 80 -15.06 -4.84 -7.46
N ALA A 81 -15.29 -6.04 -6.94
CA ALA A 81 -15.79 -7.16 -7.74
C ALA A 81 -17.25 -6.92 -8.15
N GLU A 82 -17.60 -7.35 -9.35
CA GLU A 82 -18.96 -7.27 -9.91
C GLU A 82 -19.82 -8.43 -9.39
N ARG A 83 -20.26 -8.31 -8.14
CA ARG A 83 -21.17 -9.24 -7.47
C ARG A 83 -21.90 -8.54 -6.33
N PRO A 84 -23.00 -9.12 -5.81
CA PRO A 84 -23.62 -8.63 -4.58
C PRO A 84 -22.60 -8.54 -3.44
N PHE A 85 -22.67 -7.42 -2.71
CA PHE A 85 -21.75 -7.09 -1.62
C PHE A 85 -20.25 -7.09 -2.00
N GLY A 86 -19.95 -6.84 -3.28
CA GLY A 86 -18.58 -6.68 -3.78
C GLY A 86 -17.86 -5.51 -3.10
N GLY A 87 -16.73 -5.79 -2.46
CA GLY A 87 -15.98 -4.80 -1.68
C GLY A 87 -16.21 -4.83 -0.17
N TYR A 88 -17.26 -5.53 0.28
CA TYR A 88 -17.63 -5.59 1.70
C TYR A 88 -17.54 -7.01 2.27
N TYR A 89 -18.16 -7.98 1.60
CA TYR A 89 -18.09 -9.40 1.96
C TYR A 89 -17.16 -10.18 1.03
N CYS A 90 -16.50 -11.21 1.55
CA CYS A 90 -15.85 -12.23 0.72
C CYS A 90 -16.90 -13.13 0.06
N SER A 91 -16.51 -13.91 -0.96
CA SER A 91 -17.42 -14.79 -1.69
C SER A 91 -18.18 -15.77 -0.78
N LYS A 92 -17.50 -16.30 0.24
CA LYS A 92 -18.09 -17.22 1.22
C LYS A 92 -19.16 -16.55 2.08
N CYS A 93 -18.85 -15.37 2.65
CA CYS A 93 -19.79 -14.63 3.49
C CYS A 93 -20.97 -14.10 2.68
N ALA A 94 -20.74 -13.58 1.47
CA ALA A 94 -21.81 -13.10 0.59
C ALA A 94 -22.82 -14.22 0.29
N ARG A 95 -22.36 -15.45 -0.01
CA ARG A 95 -23.24 -16.61 -0.21
C ARG A 95 -24.06 -16.96 1.04
N LYS A 96 -23.47 -16.84 2.24
CA LYS A 96 -24.19 -17.10 3.50
C LYS A 96 -25.29 -16.07 3.71
N GLU A 97 -25.01 -14.79 3.46
CA GLU A 97 -25.99 -13.71 3.62
C GLU A 97 -27.15 -13.87 2.65
N ILE A 98 -26.85 -14.14 1.36
CA ILE A 98 -27.89 -14.40 0.35
C ILE A 98 -28.77 -15.59 0.75
N LYS A 99 -28.18 -16.68 1.26
CA LYS A 99 -28.95 -17.84 1.74
C LYS A 99 -29.81 -17.52 2.96
N LYS A 100 -29.37 -16.61 3.82
CA LYS A 100 -30.10 -16.19 5.02
C LYS A 100 -31.30 -15.33 4.63
N GLU A 101 -31.10 -14.41 3.71
CA GLU A 101 -32.15 -13.54 3.17
C GLU A 101 -33.22 -14.33 2.40
N ALA A 102 -32.81 -15.29 1.57
CA ALA A 102 -33.74 -16.12 0.79
C ALA A 102 -34.57 -17.12 1.60
N ARG A 103 -34.19 -17.41 2.86
CA ARG A 103 -34.91 -18.32 3.76
C ARG A 103 -35.76 -17.59 4.80
N LYS A 104 -35.72 -16.27 4.78
CA LYS A 104 -36.57 -15.40 5.58
C LYS A 104 -37.87 -15.17 4.84
#